data_AF-A0A1W9UW41-F1
#
_entry.id   AF-A0A1W9UW41-F1
#
_cell.length_a   1.000
_cell.length_b   1.000
_cell.length_c   1.000
_cell.angle_alpha   90.00
_cell.angle_beta   90.00
_cell.angle_gamma   90.00
#
_symmetry.space_group_name_H-M   'P 1'
#
loop_
_entity.id
_entity.type
_entity.pdbx_description
1 polymer ?
#
loop_
_entity_poly.entity_id
_entity_poly.type
_entity_poly.pdbx_seq_one_letter_code
_entity_poly.pdbx_strand_id
1 'polypeptide(L)'
;MSQLRTYQVEKDFNSTGELEVKEEVLSELIVNALIHRDYYIQSSIKVFIFHNRIEIISPGKLTNSLTVEKIKNGIAVQRNPILSSISKTLLPYTGYGSGIRRVLALNPAVEFLNDIDMEQFKSIIYRSDSPKSENTRVESENTRVESENTRVESENTRVERG
;
A
#
# COMPACT_ATOMS: atom_id res chain seq x y z
N MET A 1 10.81 7.88 -20.53
CA MET A 1 9.57 8.40 -21.15
C MET A 1 8.42 8.04 -20.22
N SER A 2 7.67 9.03 -19.70
CA SER A 2 6.55 8.83 -18.77
C SER A 2 5.31 8.34 -19.53
N GLN A 3 4.64 7.29 -19.04
CA GLN A 3 3.49 6.61 -19.66
C GLN A 3 2.15 6.98 -19.00
N LEU A 4 1.98 8.23 -18.58
CA LEU A 4 0.68 8.71 -18.08
C LEU A 4 -0.18 9.16 -19.26
N ARG A 5 -1.43 8.67 -19.32
CA ARG A 5 -2.44 9.14 -20.27
C ARG A 5 -3.21 10.30 -19.65
N THR A 6 -3.34 11.39 -20.41
CA THR A 6 -4.19 12.55 -20.10
C THR A 6 -5.49 12.42 -20.88
N TYR A 7 -6.63 12.61 -20.21
CA TYR A 7 -7.93 12.70 -20.88
C TYR A 7 -8.37 14.18 -20.92
N GLN A 8 -8.71 14.69 -22.10
CA GLN A 8 -9.31 16.01 -22.25
C GLN A 8 -10.82 15.89 -22.01
N VAL A 9 -11.28 16.46 -20.90
CA VAL A 9 -12.70 16.71 -20.68
C VAL A 9 -13.02 18.01 -21.41
N GLU A 10 -13.88 17.98 -22.43
CA GLU A 10 -14.29 19.17 -23.17
C GLU A 10 -14.91 20.21 -22.22
N LYS A 11 -14.09 21.19 -21.81
CA LYS A 11 -14.48 22.52 -21.33
C LYS A 11 -13.33 23.47 -21.61
N ASP A 12 -13.48 24.24 -22.69
CA ASP A 12 -12.60 25.33 -23.13
C ASP A 12 -11.15 24.96 -23.50
N PHE A 13 -10.59 25.70 -24.45
CA PHE A 13 -9.25 25.54 -25.06
C PHE A 13 -8.05 25.60 -24.06
N ASN A 14 -8.32 25.69 -22.75
CA ASN A 14 -7.36 25.81 -21.65
C ASN A 14 -7.67 24.86 -20.47
N SER A 15 -8.44 23.79 -20.66
CA SER A 15 -8.64 22.78 -19.61
C SER A 15 -7.36 21.97 -19.38
N THR A 16 -6.69 22.25 -18.26
CA THR A 16 -5.60 21.43 -17.71
C THR A 16 -6.11 20.01 -17.56
N GLY A 17 -5.56 19.06 -18.33
CA GLY A 17 -6.03 17.67 -18.30
C GLY A 17 -6.05 17.14 -16.86
N GLU A 18 -7.21 16.67 -16.40
CA GLU A 18 -7.32 16.08 -15.08
C GLU A 18 -6.57 14.75 -15.08
N LEU A 19 -5.67 14.57 -14.11
CA LEU A 19 -4.98 13.31 -13.93
C LEU A 19 -6.00 12.23 -13.54
N GLU A 20 -5.93 11.05 -14.18
CA GLU A 20 -6.77 9.88 -13.87
C GLU A 20 -6.70 9.49 -12.38
N VAL A 21 -5.61 9.84 -11.70
CA VAL A 21 -5.41 9.69 -10.26
C VAL A 21 -5.09 11.07 -9.68
N LYS A 22 -5.82 11.46 -8.63
CA LYS A 22 -5.53 12.71 -7.90
C LYS A 22 -4.06 12.76 -7.49
N GLU A 23 -3.38 13.86 -7.80
CA GLU A 23 -1.97 14.07 -7.49
C GLU A 23 -1.67 13.87 -6.00
N GLU A 24 -2.60 14.30 -5.13
CA GLU A 24 -2.54 14.12 -3.67
C GLU A 24 -2.35 12.64 -3.27
N VAL A 25 -3.02 11.71 -3.96
CA VAL A 25 -2.90 10.27 -3.68
C VAL A 25 -1.52 9.76 -4.05
N LEU A 26 -1.02 10.13 -5.23
CA LEU A 26 0.31 9.71 -5.70
C LEU A 26 1.41 10.29 -4.80
N SER A 27 1.32 11.58 -4.50
CA SER A 27 2.29 12.28 -3.64
C SER A 27 2.37 11.63 -2.26
N GLU A 28 1.23 11.38 -1.62
CA GLU A 28 1.19 10.74 -0.30
C GLU A 28 1.78 9.32 -0.32
N LEU A 29 1.47 8.51 -1.35
CA LEU A 29 1.99 7.15 -1.47
C LEU A 29 3.49 7.12 -1.74
N ILE A 30 4.01 8.03 -2.58
CA ILE A 30 5.45 8.14 -2.85
C ILE A 30 6.20 8.60 -1.59
N VAL A 31 5.67 9.60 -0.89
CA VAL A 31 6.25 10.09 0.37
C VAL A 31 6.25 8.99 1.43
N ASN A 32 5.17 8.23 1.58
CA ASN A 32 5.12 7.09 2.48
C ASN A 32 6.15 6.03 2.10
N ALA A 33 6.30 5.73 0.81
CA ALA A 33 7.32 4.80 0.31
C ALA A 33 8.75 5.28 0.65
N LEU A 34 9.02 6.59 0.62
CA LEU A 34 10.33 7.17 0.98
C LEU A 34 10.61 7.14 2.48
N ILE A 35 9.63 7.53 3.31
CA ILE A 35 9.79 7.63 4.76
C ILE A 35 9.86 6.24 5.41
N HIS A 36 9.04 5.31 4.93
CA HIS A 36 8.93 3.96 5.49
C HIS A 36 9.76 2.91 4.75
N ARG A 37 10.59 3.35 3.79
CA ARG A 37 11.61 2.50 3.16
C ARG A 37 12.52 1.86 4.20
N ASP A 38 12.80 0.58 4.04
CA ASP A 38 13.93 -0.05 4.72
C ASP A 38 15.24 0.31 4.01
N TYR A 39 16.04 1.17 4.64
CA TYR A 39 17.31 1.64 4.10
C TYR A 39 18.44 0.61 4.22
N TYR A 40 18.25 -0.48 4.96
CA TYR A 40 19.22 -1.59 5.00
C TYR A 40 19.12 -2.47 3.75
N ILE A 41 17.98 -2.48 3.08
CA ILE A 41 17.79 -3.20 1.82
C ILE A 41 18.27 -2.30 0.67
N GLN A 42 19.30 -2.75 -0.06
CA GLN A 42 19.86 -2.06 -1.22
C GLN A 42 18.98 -2.21 -2.48
N SER A 43 17.71 -1.80 -2.38
CA SER A 43 16.77 -1.73 -3.51
C SER A 43 16.17 -0.33 -3.64
N SER A 44 15.89 0.12 -4.85
CA SER A 44 15.11 1.33 -5.09
C SER A 44 13.62 1.11 -4.79
N ILE A 45 12.89 2.21 -4.61
CA ILE A 45 11.43 2.23 -4.70
C ILE A 45 11.07 2.07 -6.18
N LYS A 46 10.18 1.13 -6.49
CA LYS A 46 9.77 0.83 -7.86
C LYS A 46 8.37 1.39 -8.08
N VAL A 47 8.18 2.11 -9.17
CA VAL A 47 6.87 2.61 -9.60
C VAL A 47 6.56 1.98 -10.95
N PHE A 48 5.55 1.12 -10.98
CA PHE A 48 5.06 0.50 -12.21
C PHE A 48 3.74 1.15 -12.60
N ILE A 49 3.67 1.61 -13.84
CA ILE A 49 2.46 2.21 -14.41
C ILE A 49 1.95 1.24 -15.47
N PHE A 50 0.87 0.55 -15.15
CA PHE A 50 0.16 -0.33 -16.08
C PHE A 50 -1.05 0.38 -16.68
N HIS A 51 -1.62 -0.22 -17.72
CA HIS A 51 -2.85 0.26 -18.35
C HIS A 51 -4.06 0.24 -17.39
N ASN A 52 -4.09 -0.68 -16.41
CA ASN A 52 -5.20 -0.86 -15.47
C ASN A 52 -4.89 -0.38 -14.04
N ARG A 53 -3.62 -0.21 -13.69
CA ARG A 53 -3.24 0.13 -12.31
C ARG A 53 -1.87 0.78 -12.22
N ILE A 54 -1.61 1.40 -11.09
CA ILE A 54 -0.28 1.92 -10.71
C ILE A 54 0.14 1.16 -9.46
N GLU A 55 1.35 0.61 -9.46
CA GLU A 55 1.93 -0.07 -8.31
C GLU A 55 3.16 0.71 -7.81
N ILE A 56 3.16 1.04 -6.52
CA ILE A 56 4.30 1.66 -5.83
C ILE A 56 4.82 0.63 -4.84
N ILE A 57 6.06 0.19 -5.05
CA ILE A 57 6.70 -0.86 -4.25
C ILE A 57 7.89 -0.26 -3.50
N SER A 58 7.78 -0.20 -2.18
CA SER A 58 8.90 0.17 -1.30
C SER A 58 9.58 -1.08 -0.74
N PRO A 59 10.92 -1.12 -0.68
CA PRO A 59 11.61 -2.20 -0.01
C PRO A 59 11.42 -2.10 1.51
N GLY A 60 11.28 -3.26 2.14
CA GLY A 60 10.88 -3.43 3.52
C GLY A 60 9.41 -3.82 3.64
N LYS A 61 9.16 -4.89 4.39
CA LYS A 61 7.83 -5.24 4.92
C LYS A 61 7.39 -4.26 6.01
N LEU A 62 6.12 -4.29 6.41
CA LEU A 62 5.65 -3.56 7.59
C LEU A 62 6.45 -3.98 8.83
N THR A 63 6.79 -3.01 9.69
CA THR A 63 7.58 -3.28 10.90
C THR A 63 6.74 -3.85 12.03
N ASN A 64 7.38 -4.64 12.89
CA ASN A 64 6.81 -5.13 14.14
C ASN A 64 5.48 -5.88 13.90
N SER A 65 4.53 -5.73 14.81
CA SER A 65 3.17 -6.28 14.73
C SER A 65 2.22 -5.41 13.89
N LEU A 66 2.71 -4.55 12.99
CA LEU A 66 1.84 -3.78 12.09
C LEU A 66 1.27 -4.69 11.01
N THR A 67 -0.03 -4.53 10.79
CA THR A 67 -0.77 -5.17 9.70
C THR A 67 -1.31 -4.10 8.77
N VAL A 68 -1.70 -4.49 7.56
CA VAL A 68 -2.37 -3.59 6.61
C VAL A 68 -3.60 -2.95 7.26
N GLU A 69 -4.39 -3.70 8.03
CA GLU A 69 -5.56 -3.16 8.73
C GLU A 69 -5.19 -2.08 9.75
N LYS A 70 -4.11 -2.26 10.51
CA LYS A 70 -3.66 -1.27 11.51
C LYS A 70 -3.24 0.04 10.86
N ILE A 71 -2.53 -0.01 9.73
CA ILE A 71 -2.13 1.21 9.01
C ILE A 71 -3.33 1.90 8.35
N LYS A 72 -4.33 1.14 7.87
CA LYS A 72 -5.60 1.69 7.40
C LYS A 72 -6.36 2.39 8.53
N ASN A 73 -6.27 1.83 9.73
CA ASN A 73 -6.75 2.44 10.97
C ASN A 73 -5.81 3.54 11.51
N GLY A 74 -4.87 4.05 10.72
CA GLY A 74 -4.02 5.20 11.06
C GLY A 74 -2.94 4.94 12.10
N ILE A 75 -2.69 3.67 12.45
CA ILE A 75 -1.57 3.30 13.31
C ILE A 75 -0.30 3.32 12.45
N ALA A 76 0.65 4.17 12.80
CA ALA A 76 1.92 4.27 12.08
C ALA A 76 3.10 4.14 13.06
N VAL A 77 4.10 3.35 12.67
CA VAL A 77 5.37 3.24 13.40
C VAL A 77 6.48 3.78 12.49
N GLN A 78 7.30 4.66 13.04
CA GLN A 78 8.39 5.29 12.32
C GLN A 78 9.61 4.36 12.35
N ARG A 79 10.16 4.03 11.17
CA ARG A 79 11.42 3.29 11.05
C ARG A 79 12.62 4.18 11.37
N ASN A 80 12.62 5.40 10.83
CA ASN A 80 13.67 6.37 11.00
C ASN A 80 13.09 7.69 11.53
N PRO A 81 13.24 7.98 12.84
CA PRO A 81 12.75 9.21 13.45
C PRO A 81 13.34 10.48 12.84
N ILE A 82 14.59 10.44 12.37
CA ILE A 82 15.27 11.59 11.75
C ILE A 82 14.60 11.92 10.41
N LEU A 83 14.43 10.92 9.53
CA LEU A 83 13.74 11.11 8.24
C LEU A 83 12.29 11.57 8.44
N SER A 84 11.60 10.99 9.42
CA SER A 84 10.23 11.38 9.81
C SER A 84 10.16 12.83 10.32
N SER A 85 11.19 13.30 11.03
CA SER A 85 11.24 14.69 11.50
C SER A 85 11.51 15.67 10.36
N ILE A 86 12.44 15.34 9.47
CA ILE A 86 12.79 16.20 8.32
C ILE A 86 11.63 16.25 7.32
N SER A 87 10.95 15.13 7.07
CA SER A 87 9.85 15.06 6.12
C SER A 87 8.67 15.96 6.51
N LYS A 88 8.40 16.14 7.81
CA LYS A 88 7.37 17.07 8.29
C LYS A 88 7.63 18.52 7.91
N THR A 89 8.90 18.90 7.70
CA THR A 89 9.29 20.27 7.34
C THR A 89 9.44 20.44 5.84
N LEU A 90 9.94 19.42 5.14
CA LEU A 90 10.38 19.54 3.75
C LEU A 90 9.38 18.99 2.72
N LEU A 91 8.57 18.01 3.09
CA LEU A 91 7.64 17.34 2.17
C LEU A 91 6.21 17.81 2.44
N PRO A 92 5.30 17.75 1.44
CA PRO A 92 3.86 17.99 1.61
C PRO A 92 3.22 16.82 2.38
N TYR A 93 3.74 16.53 3.57
CA TYR A 93 3.47 15.37 4.40
C TYR A 93 2.91 15.82 5.73
N THR A 94 1.74 15.30 6.11
CA THR A 94 1.13 15.74 7.36
C THR A 94 1.62 14.96 8.59
N GLY A 95 2.52 13.98 8.50
CA GLY A 95 3.26 13.53 9.69
C GLY A 95 2.58 12.64 10.74
N TYR A 96 1.26 12.44 10.71
CA TYR A 96 0.50 11.92 11.88
C TYR A 96 -0.18 10.56 11.67
N GLY A 97 0.30 9.72 10.76
CA GLY A 97 -0.37 8.43 10.46
C GLY A 97 -1.72 8.56 9.76
N SER A 98 -2.11 9.78 9.37
CA SER A 98 -3.34 10.07 8.63
C SER A 98 -3.20 9.95 7.12
N GLY A 99 -1.97 9.76 6.60
CA GLY A 99 -1.68 9.68 5.16
C GLY A 99 -2.45 8.57 4.45
N ILE A 100 -2.36 7.34 4.98
CA ILE A 100 -3.10 6.19 4.43
C ILE A 100 -4.61 6.41 4.49
N ARG A 101 -5.13 7.02 5.57
CA ARG A 101 -6.55 7.33 5.69
C ARG A 101 -7.02 8.36 4.65
N ARG A 102 -6.22 9.40 4.38
CA ARG A 102 -6.51 10.38 3.32
C ARG A 102 -6.52 9.74 1.95
N VAL A 103 -5.53 8.90 1.66
CA VAL A 103 -5.48 8.15 0.40
C VAL A 103 -6.77 7.35 0.22
N LEU A 104 -7.22 6.63 1.24
CA LEU A 104 -8.46 5.85 1.19
C LEU A 104 -9.72 6.72 1.12
N ALA A 105 -9.72 7.91 1.72
CA ALA A 105 -10.83 8.85 1.59
C ALA A 105 -10.95 9.43 0.18
N LEU A 106 -9.82 9.66 -0.50
CA LEU A 106 -9.77 10.18 -1.86
C LEU A 106 -9.96 9.09 -2.93
N ASN A 107 -9.42 7.91 -2.68
CA ASN A 107 -9.51 6.75 -3.55
C ASN A 107 -9.67 5.46 -2.70
N PRO A 108 -10.92 5.04 -2.42
CA PRO A 108 -11.20 3.85 -1.62
C PRO A 108 -10.77 2.54 -2.29
N ALA A 109 -10.50 2.55 -3.59
CA ALA A 109 -10.09 1.36 -4.34
C ALA A 109 -8.59 1.05 -4.19
N VAL A 110 -7.82 1.89 -3.49
CA VAL A 110 -6.39 1.64 -3.26
C VAL A 110 -6.21 0.41 -2.37
N GLU A 111 -5.41 -0.53 -2.85
CA GLU A 111 -5.03 -1.74 -2.12
C GLU A 111 -3.60 -1.60 -1.57
N PHE A 112 -3.38 -2.22 -0.42
CA PHE A 112 -2.09 -2.24 0.25
C PHE A 112 -1.75 -3.70 0.53
N LEU A 113 -0.57 -4.14 0.10
CA LEU A 113 -0.10 -5.50 0.25
C LEU A 113 1.25 -5.50 0.96
N ASN A 114 1.36 -6.31 2.00
CA ASN A 114 2.59 -6.50 2.76
C ASN A 114 3.17 -7.87 2.40
N ASP A 115 4.15 -7.87 1.50
CA ASP A 115 4.82 -9.07 1.01
C ASP A 115 5.98 -9.42 1.96
N ILE A 116 5.73 -10.37 2.87
CA ILE A 116 6.70 -10.74 3.91
C ILE A 116 7.88 -11.48 3.30
N ASP A 117 7.63 -12.32 2.30
CA ASP A 117 8.63 -13.18 1.65
C ASP A 117 9.57 -12.37 0.76
N MET A 118 9.03 -11.45 -0.04
CA MET A 118 9.84 -10.54 -0.87
C MET A 118 10.34 -9.30 -0.11
N GLU A 119 10.02 -9.20 1.18
CA GLU A 119 10.31 -8.05 2.05
C GLU A 119 9.94 -6.72 1.42
N GLN A 120 8.70 -6.61 0.96
CA GLN A 120 8.22 -5.45 0.21
C GLN A 120 6.84 -5.00 0.70
N PHE A 121 6.62 -3.70 0.64
CA PHE A 121 5.30 -3.13 0.82
C PHE A 121 4.84 -2.51 -0.50
N LYS A 122 3.63 -2.89 -0.96
CA LYS A 122 3.06 -2.48 -2.23
C LYS A 122 1.79 -1.66 -2.00
N SER A 123 1.69 -0.54 -2.69
CA SER A 123 0.46 0.26 -2.79
C SER A 123 -0.04 0.19 -4.23
N ILE A 124 -1.26 -0.26 -4.44
CA ILE A 124 -1.85 -0.52 -5.76
C ILE A 124 -3.05 0.41 -5.95
N ILE A 125 -3.00 1.21 -7.00
CA ILE A 125 -4.07 2.14 -7.38
C ILE A 125 -4.69 1.64 -8.67
N TYR A 126 -5.95 1.22 -8.64
CA TYR A 126 -6.66 0.82 -9.85
C TYR A 126 -7.19 2.04 -10.62
N ARG A 127 -7.17 1.95 -11.94
CA ARG A 127 -7.80 2.92 -12.84
C ARG A 127 -9.26 2.54 -13.04
N SER A 128 -10.12 3.55 -13.08
CA SER A 128 -11.59 3.46 -13.14
C SER A 128 -12.13 2.58 -14.28
N ASP A 129 -11.38 2.47 -15.38
CA ASP A 129 -11.81 1.78 -16.60
C ASP A 129 -11.45 0.28 -16.64
N SER A 130 -10.90 -0.26 -15.56
CA SER A 130 -10.43 -1.65 -15.52
C SER A 130 -11.18 -2.50 -14.50
N PRO A 131 -11.73 -3.66 -14.90
CA PRO A 131 -12.39 -4.56 -13.96
C PRO A 131 -11.38 -5.05 -12.92
N LYS A 132 -11.78 -5.07 -11.65
CA LYS A 132 -11.03 -5.69 -10.56
C LYS A 132 -10.77 -7.15 -10.93
N SER A 133 -9.51 -7.52 -11.19
CA SER A 133 -9.18 -8.94 -11.34
C SER A 133 -9.33 -9.62 -9.98
N GLU A 134 -10.18 -10.65 -9.91
CA GLU A 134 -10.61 -11.43 -8.73
C GLU A 134 -9.51 -12.23 -7.98
N ASN A 135 -8.28 -11.71 -7.85
CA ASN A 135 -7.22 -12.43 -7.12
C ASN A 135 -7.33 -12.37 -5.59
N THR A 136 -8.22 -11.54 -5.02
CA THR A 136 -8.32 -11.34 -3.56
C THR A 136 -9.03 -12.49 -2.82
N ARG A 137 -9.72 -13.40 -3.50
CA ARG A 137 -10.42 -14.51 -2.81
C ARG A 137 -9.47 -15.62 -2.34
N VAL A 138 -8.40 -15.89 -3.09
CA VAL A 138 -7.53 -17.05 -2.85
C VAL A 138 -6.70 -16.92 -1.56
N GLU A 139 -6.26 -15.72 -1.19
CA GLU A 139 -5.50 -15.51 0.06
C GLU A 139 -6.37 -15.60 1.32
N SER A 140 -7.63 -15.13 1.26
CA SER A 140 -8.56 -15.23 2.40
C SER A 140 -9.01 -16.67 2.68
N GLU A 141 -9.06 -17.52 1.65
CA GLU A 141 -9.34 -18.95 1.80
C GLU A 141 -8.12 -19.71 2.34
N ASN A 142 -6.91 -19.43 1.85
CA ASN A 142 -5.69 -20.07 2.38
C ASN A 142 -5.44 -19.74 3.86
N THR A 143 -5.67 -18.49 4.26
CA THR A 143 -5.49 -18.08 5.68
C THR A 143 -6.52 -18.77 6.59
N ARG A 144 -7.73 -19.04 6.10
CA ARG A 144 -8.75 -19.80 6.86
C ARG A 144 -8.37 -21.27 7.00
N VAL A 145 -7.94 -21.91 5.91
CA VAL A 145 -7.55 -23.32 5.90
C VAL A 145 -6.33 -23.58 6.80
N GLU A 146 -5.35 -22.67 6.81
CA GLU A 146 -4.19 -22.78 7.72
C GLU A 146 -4.58 -22.64 9.20
N SER A 147 -5.51 -21.73 9.53
CA SER A 147 -6.01 -21.54 10.90
C SER A 147 -6.86 -22.71 11.41
N GLU A 148 -7.58 -23.39 10.52
CA GLU A 148 -8.33 -24.61 10.86
C GLU A 148 -7.39 -25.80 11.07
N ASN A 149 -6.37 -25.97 10.21
CA ASN A 149 -5.38 -27.04 10.37
C ASN A 149 -4.56 -26.91 11.66
N THR A 150 -4.10 -25.71 12.02
CA THR A 150 -3.35 -25.51 13.28
C THR A 150 -4.20 -25.78 14.52
N ARG A 151 -5.51 -25.53 14.46
CA ARG A 151 -6.43 -25.79 15.57
C ARG A 151 -6.66 -27.29 15.77
N VAL A 152 -6.84 -28.05 14.69
CA VAL A 152 -7.04 -29.51 14.74
C VAL A 152 -5.79 -30.24 15.25
N GLU A 153 -4.59 -29.80 14.86
CA GLU A 153 -3.33 -30.37 15.38
C GLU A 153 -3.15 -30.15 16.90
N SER A 154 -3.59 -29.00 17.41
CA SER A 154 -3.53 -28.65 18.84
C SER A 154 -4.50 -29.47 19.70
N GLU A 155 -5.63 -29.90 19.12
CA GLU A 155 -6.61 -30.74 19.80
C GLU A 155 -6.16 -32.21 19.83
N ASN A 156 -5.57 -32.73 18.74
CA ASN A 156 -5.05 -34.10 18.70
C ASN A 156 -3.88 -34.32 19.65
N THR A 157 -2.97 -33.35 19.80
CA THR A 157 -1.82 -33.48 20.74
C THR A 157 -2.23 -33.44 22.22
N ARG A 158 -3.43 -32.93 22.53
CA ARG A 158 -3.97 -32.90 23.90
C ARG A 158 -4.62 -34.22 24.32
N VAL A 159 -5.14 -34.99 23.36
CA VAL A 159 -5.80 -36.29 23.63
C VAL A 159 -4.77 -37.41 23.85
N GLU A 160 -3.59 -37.34 23.23
CA GLU A 160 -2.55 -38.37 23.40
C GLU A 160 -1.72 -38.25 24.70
N ARG A 161 -1.95 -37.23 25.53
CA ARG A 161 -1.20 -37.00 26.79
C ARG A 161 -2.05 -37.13 28.07
N GLY A 162 -3.26 -37.68 27.99
CA GLY A 162 -4.14 -37.99 29.13
C GLY A 162 -4.37 -39.49 29.26
#